data_AF-A0A935T3K8-F1
#
_entry.id   AF-A0A935T3K8-F1
#
_cell.length_a   1.000
_cell.length_b   1.000
_cell.length_c   1.000
_cell.angle_alpha   90.00
_cell.angle_beta   90.00
_cell.angle_gamma   90.00
#
_symmetry.space_group_name_H-M   'P 1'
#
loop_
_entity.id
_entity.type
_entity.pdbx_description
1 polymer ?
#
loop_
_entity_poly.entity_id
_entity_poly.type
_entity_poly.pdbx_seq_one_letter_code
_entity_poly.pdbx_strand_id
1 'polypeptide(L)' 'MKKRKTWGGARPGAGRPKGSGTGSSPDARVYRVAIMLSRVDRERLESLAAGTGKPVATIAYELIVRGLRNGARGPRTS' A
#
# COMPACT_ATOMS: atom_id res chain seq x y z
N MET A 1 -15.08 4.32 -45.60
CA MET A 1 -15.26 4.32 -44.14
C MET A 1 -13.89 4.36 -43.45
N LYS A 2 -13.51 5.44 -42.77
CA LYS A 2 -12.20 5.59 -42.10
C LYS A 2 -12.16 4.75 -40.81
N LYS A 3 -11.24 3.79 -40.70
CA LYS A 3 -10.98 3.04 -39.46
C LYS A 3 -10.42 3.99 -38.39
N ARG A 4 -11.18 4.28 -37.33
CA ARG A 4 -10.68 4.98 -36.14
C ARG A 4 -9.60 4.12 -35.50
N LYS A 5 -8.37 4.62 -35.41
CA LYS A 5 -7.31 4.05 -34.57
C LYS A 5 -7.73 4.23 -33.10
N THR A 6 -8.21 3.16 -32.48
CA THR A 6 -8.50 3.09 -31.05
C THR A 6 -7.17 3.09 -30.28
N TRP A 7 -6.87 4.20 -29.61
CA TRP A 7 -5.72 4.36 -28.71
C TRP A 7 -5.97 3.67 -27.37
N GLY A 8 -6.12 2.34 -27.40
CA GLY A 8 -6.42 1.58 -26.19
C GLY A 8 -6.67 0.12 -26.51
N GLY A 9 -5.61 -0.59 -26.92
CA GLY A 9 -5.63 -2.04 -26.86
C GLY A 9 -6.07 -2.49 -25.47
N ALA A 10 -6.98 -3.46 -25.42
CA ALA A 10 -7.53 -3.99 -24.17
C ALA A 10 -6.38 -4.33 -23.21
N ARG A 11 -6.21 -3.50 -22.17
CA ARG A 11 -5.26 -3.79 -21.10
C ARG A 11 -5.67 -5.12 -20.46
N PRO A 12 -4.74 -5.99 -20.05
CA PRO A 12 -5.09 -7.18 -19.28
C PRO A 12 -5.98 -6.78 -18.09
N GLY A 13 -7.25 -7.20 -18.12
CA GLY A 13 -8.27 -6.81 -17.11
C GLY A 13 -9.37 -5.84 -17.59
N ALA A 14 -9.29 -5.29 -18.80
CA ALA A 14 -10.38 -4.50 -19.38
C ALA A 14 -11.57 -5.42 -19.72
N GLY A 15 -12.69 -5.26 -18.99
CA GLY A 15 -13.90 -6.09 -19.13
C GLY A 15 -14.08 -7.16 -18.05
N ARG A 16 -13.17 -7.26 -17.08
CA ARG A 16 -13.36 -8.15 -15.92
C ARG A 16 -14.48 -7.62 -15.02
N PRO A 17 -15.45 -8.46 -14.59
CA PRO A 17 -16.46 -8.04 -13.62
C PRO A 17 -15.80 -7.49 -12.36
N LYS A 18 -16.40 -6.42 -11.79
CA LYS A 18 -15.92 -5.78 -10.56
C LYS A 18 -15.65 -6.87 -9.50
N GLY A 19 -14.42 -6.94 -8.99
CA GLY A 19 -14.00 -7.91 -7.97
C GLY A 19 -13.28 -9.17 -8.47
N SER A 20 -13.10 -9.37 -9.78
CA SER A 20 -12.40 -10.55 -10.35
C SER A 20 -10.89 -10.35 -10.60
N GLY A 21 -10.30 -9.28 -10.04
CA GLY A 21 -8.87 -9.02 -10.07
C GLY A 21 -8.22 -9.38 -8.74
N THR A 22 -7.03 -10.00 -8.77
CA THR A 22 -6.21 -10.33 -7.59
C THR A 22 -5.48 -9.11 -6.99
N GLY A 23 -6.01 -7.90 -7.22
CA GLY A 23 -5.41 -6.64 -6.77
C GLY A 23 -6.41 -5.79 -5.98
N SER A 24 -5.91 -4.73 -5.35
CA SER A 24 -6.75 -3.76 -4.67
C SER A 24 -7.89 -3.30 -5.59
N SER A 25 -9.10 -3.19 -5.04
CA SER A 25 -10.27 -2.68 -5.76
C SER A 25 -9.91 -1.37 -6.48
N PRO A 26 -10.32 -1.17 -7.74
CA PRO A 26 -10.09 0.09 -8.45
C PRO A 26 -10.71 1.31 -7.73
N ASP A 27 -11.70 1.07 -6.85
CA ASP A 27 -12.33 2.10 -6.02
C ASP A 27 -11.62 2.30 -4.65
N ALA A 28 -10.57 1.53 -4.35
CA ALA A 28 -9.80 1.70 -3.12
C ALA A 28 -8.99 3.01 -3.18
N ARG A 29 -9.22 3.90 -2.22
CA ARG A 29 -8.38 5.10 -2.03
C ARG A 29 -7.01 4.67 -1.50
N VAL A 30 -6.10 4.32 -2.41
CA VAL A 30 -4.71 3.98 -2.07
C VAL A 30 -3.89 5.26 -2.01
N TYR A 31 -3.69 5.78 -0.80
CA TYR A 31 -2.75 6.87 -0.57
C TYR A 31 -1.33 6.32 -0.50
N ARG A 32 -0.46 6.76 -1.40
CA ARG A 32 0.98 6.41 -1.39
C ARG A 32 1.73 7.44 -0.57
N VAL A 33 2.53 6.98 0.38
CA VAL A 33 3.38 7.83 1.22
C VAL A 33 4.82 7.38 1.03
N ALA A 34 5.72 8.35 0.82
CA ALA A 34 7.16 8.12 0.85
C ALA A 34 7.69 8.61 2.21
N ILE A 35 8.50 7.79 2.87
CA ILE A 35 9.10 8.11 4.17
C ILE A 35 10.59 7.87 4.05
N MET A 36 11.39 8.84 4.52
CA MET A 36 12.83 8.66 4.66
C MET A 36 13.13 8.09 6.04
N LEU A 37 13.88 7.00 6.08
CA LEU A 37 14.34 6.36 7.30
C LEU A 37 15.87 6.44 7.37
N SER A 38 16.40 6.38 8.59
CA SER A 38 17.82 6.08 8.77
C SER A 38 18.14 4.71 8.17
N ARG A 39 19.40 4.49 7.80
CA ARG A 39 19.84 3.19 7.27
C ARG A 39 19.52 2.04 8.24
N VAL A 40 19.79 2.26 9.53
CA VAL A 40 19.57 1.26 10.59
C VAL A 40 18.09 0.90 10.72
N ASP A 41 17.20 1.90 10.70
CA ASP A 41 15.76 1.65 10.83
C ASP A 41 15.18 0.96 9.60
N ARG A 42 15.71 1.28 8.41
CA ARG A 42 15.36 0.58 7.18
C ARG A 42 15.77 -0.90 7.24
N GLU A 43 17.01 -1.20 7.63
CA GLU A 43 17.52 -2.58 7.74
C GLU A 43 16.70 -3.40 8.77
N ARG A 44 16.32 -2.78 9.89
CA ARG A 44 15.43 -3.40 10.89
C ARG A 44 14.05 -3.69 10.31
N LEU A 45 13.46 -2.75 9.58
CA LEU A 45 12.16 -2.93 8.94
C LEU A 45 12.19 -4.05 7.90
N GLU A 46 13.25 -4.12 7.08
CA GLU A 46 13.46 -5.19 6.10
C GLU A 46 13.61 -6.55 6.79
N SER A 47 14.33 -6.61 7.91
CA SER A 47 14.49 -7.84 8.70
C SER A 47 13.17 -8.33 9.29
N LEU A 48 12.33 -7.41 9.80
CA LEU A 48 10.98 -7.73 10.30
C LEU A 48 10.06 -8.24 9.18
N ALA A 49 10.15 -7.63 8.00
CA ALA A 49 9.40 -8.09 6.82
C ALA A 49 9.81 -9.50 6.41
N ALA A 50 11.13 -9.79 6.39
CA ALA A 50 11.65 -11.11 6.09
C ALA A 50 11.16 -12.16 7.12
N GLY A 51 11.21 -11.85 8.42
CA GLY A 51 10.77 -12.77 9.47
C GLY A 51 9.27 -13.08 9.47
N THR A 52 8.44 -12.24 8.85
CA THR A 52 6.98 -12.41 8.79
C THR A 52 6.47 -12.88 7.43
N GLY A 53 7.32 -12.91 6.40
CA GLY A 53 6.93 -13.21 5.02
C GLY A 53 6.00 -12.15 4.39
N LYS A 54 5.89 -10.96 5.00
CA LYS A 54 5.03 -9.87 4.52
C LYS A 54 5.84 -8.82 3.76
N PRO A 55 5.22 -8.07 2.82
CA PRO A 55 5.88 -6.93 2.19
C PRO A 55 6.27 -5.85 3.21
N VAL A 56 7.42 -5.20 2.98
CA VAL A 56 7.95 -4.11 3.81
C VAL A 56 6.92 -3.00 4.04
N ALA A 57 6.18 -2.61 2.99
CA ALA A 57 5.14 -1.59 3.08
C ALA A 57 3.98 -1.99 4.01
N THR A 58 3.63 -3.27 4.06
CA THR A 58 2.58 -3.79 4.96
C THR A 58 3.04 -3.70 6.42
N ILE A 59 4.27 -4.10 6.72
CA ILE A 59 4.84 -3.98 8.07
C ILE A 59 4.94 -2.52 8.48
N ALA A 60 5.41 -1.64 7.60
CA ALA A 60 5.48 -0.20 7.86
C ALA A 60 4.09 0.37 8.20
N TYR A 61 3.07 0.00 7.43
CA TYR A 61 1.69 0.42 7.69
C TYR A 61 1.18 -0.09 9.05
N GLU A 62 1.41 -1.36 9.39
CA GLU A 62 1.01 -1.93 10.69
C GLU A 62 1.65 -1.17 11.87
N LEU A 63 2.94 -0.81 11.74
CA LEU A 63 3.66 -0.02 12.75
C LEU A 63 3.11 1.40 12.87
N ILE A 64 2.82 2.07 11.76
CA ILE A 64 2.22 3.42 11.76
C ILE A 64 0.85 3.38 12.44
N VAL A 65 -0.01 2.42 12.07
CA VAL A 65 -1.35 2.28 12.68
C VAL A 65 -1.24 2.01 14.18
N ARG A 66 -0.30 1.16 14.61
CA ARG A 66 -0.05 0.89 16.03
C ARG A 66 0.43 2.14 16.77
N GLY A 67 1.34 2.90 16.17
CA GLY A 67 1.83 4.17 16.72
C GLY A 67 0.71 5.20 16.88
N LEU A 68 -0.12 5.39 15.86
CA LEU A 68 -1.27 6.30 15.91
C LEU A 68 -2.28 5.92 16.98
N ARG A 69 -2.58 4.61 17.14
CA ARG A 69 -3.47 4.12 18.19
C ARG A 69 -2.93 4.35 19.61
N ASN A 70 -1.61 4.27 19.77
CA ASN A 70 -0.96 4.52 21.06
C ASN A 70 -0.83 6.02 21.36
N GLY A 71 -0.54 6.85 20.35
CA GLY A 71 -0.43 8.30 20.47
C GLY A 71 -1.78 9.02 20.60
N ALA A 72 -2.88 8.41 20.15
CA ALA A 72 -4.23 8.92 20.35
C ALA A 72 -4.67 8.90 21.83
N ARG A 73 -3.97 8.15 22.70
CA ARG A 73 -4.01 8.36 24.14
C ARG A 73 -2.97 9.44 24.44
N GLY A 74 -3.38 10.71 24.46
CA GLY A 74 -2.49 11.84 24.75
C GLY A 74 -1.71 11.66 26.06
N PRO A 75 -0.73 12.54 26.35
CA PRO A 75 -0.05 12.52 27.64
C PRO A 75 -1.10 12.56 28.75
N ARG A 76 -1.03 11.64 29.71
CA ARG A 76 -1.73 11.80 30.98
C ARG A 76 -1.07 13.01 31.64
N THR A 77 -1.65 14.18 31.45
CA THR A 77 -1.35 15.34 32.30
C THR A 77 -1.80 14.96 33.70
N SER A 78 -0.84 14.64 34.56
CA SER A 78 -0.97 14.63 36.01
C SER A 78 -0.16 15.79 36.57
#